data_AF-A0A7M4DJP9-F1
#
_entry.id   AF-A0A7M4DJP9-F1
#
_cell.length_a   1.000
_cell.length_b   1.000
_cell.length_c   1.000
_cell.angle_alpha   90.00
_cell.angle_beta   90.00
_cell.angle_gamma   90.00
#
_symmetry.space_group_name_H-M   'P 1'
#
loop_
_entity.id
_entity.type
_entity.pdbx_description
1 polymer ?
#
loop_
_entity_poly.entity_id
_entity_poly.type
_entity_poly.pdbx_seq_one_letter_code
_entity_poly.pdbx_strand_id
1 'polypeptide(L)'
;MTRFEVDAAEVARAGAAARSSATIINTEVSNMMRHLTALQSSWRGGASTAFGALIVEWRATQQQVEANLEQISLALDASARQYEDTEFNATRMFSR
;
A
#
# COMPACT_ATOMS: atom_id res chain seq x y z
N MET A 1 24.63 -11.84 23.00
CA MET A 1 23.43 -11.02 23.26
C MET A 1 22.85 -10.67 21.92
N THR A 2 21.81 -11.40 21.53
CA THR A 2 20.96 -11.14 20.37
C THR A 2 19.60 -10.72 20.94
N ARG A 3 18.77 -9.97 20.20
CA ARG A 3 17.29 -9.98 20.32
C ARG A 3 16.54 -8.76 20.88
N PHE A 4 16.99 -7.52 20.66
CA PHE A 4 16.07 -6.36 20.63
C PHE A 4 16.33 -5.37 19.48
N GLU A 5 17.49 -5.43 18.82
CA GLU A 5 17.65 -4.96 17.43
C GLU A 5 16.85 -5.89 16.49
N VAL A 6 15.53 -5.77 16.45
CA VAL A 6 14.92 -5.78 15.12
C VAL A 6 15.21 -4.37 14.63
N ASP A 7 16.21 -4.28 13.75
CA ASP A 7 16.84 -3.05 13.28
C ASP A 7 15.76 -2.04 12.89
N ALA A 8 15.55 -0.99 13.71
CA ALA A 8 14.54 0.03 13.45
C ALA A 8 14.74 0.63 12.05
N ALA A 9 15.99 0.68 11.58
CA ALA A 9 16.32 1.06 10.21
C ALA A 9 15.91 0.00 9.17
N GLU A 10 15.89 -1.29 9.49
CA GLU A 10 15.28 -2.33 8.64
C GLU A 10 13.76 -2.15 8.53
N VAL A 11 13.05 -1.92 9.65
CA VAL A 11 11.61 -1.65 9.65
C VAL A 11 11.28 -0.38 8.86
N ALA A 12 12.06 0.68 9.05
CA ALA A 12 11.91 1.93 8.29
C ALA A 12 12.18 1.72 6.79
N ARG A 13 13.22 0.95 6.42
CA ARG A 13 13.52 0.59 5.03
C ARG A 13 12.39 -0.24 4.41
N ALA A 14 11.87 -1.24 5.13
CA ALA A 14 10.73 -2.04 4.69
C ALA A 14 9.46 -1.19 4.49
N GLY A 15 9.20 -0.24 5.41
CA GLY A 15 8.13 0.75 5.28
C GLY A 15 8.26 1.61 4.02
N ALA A 16 9.46 2.13 3.75
CA ALA A 16 9.73 2.90 2.54
C ALA A 16 9.55 2.08 1.26
N ALA A 17 10.04 0.83 1.26
CA ALA A 17 9.86 -0.08 0.13
C ALA A 17 8.38 -0.40 -0.11
N ALA A 18 7.61 -0.68 0.94
CA ALA A 18 6.17 -0.94 0.84
C ALA A 18 5.39 0.24 0.27
N ARG A 19 5.69 1.48 0.69
CA ARG A 19 5.09 2.70 0.12
C ARG A 19 5.41 2.89 -1.36
N SER A 20 6.64 2.59 -1.76
CA SER A 20 7.06 2.62 -3.16
C SER A 20 6.26 1.60 -3.99
N SER A 21 6.17 0.36 -3.50
CA SER A 21 5.34 -0.68 -4.13
C SER A 21 3.88 -0.27 -4.22
N ALA A 22 3.30 0.33 -3.18
CA ALA A 22 1.94 0.82 -3.19
C ALA A 22 1.70 1.89 -4.27
N THR A 23 2.64 2.83 -4.42
CA THR A 23 2.58 3.87 -5.45
C THR A 23 2.62 3.28 -6.86
N ILE A 24 3.48 2.29 -7.08
CA ILE A 24 3.56 1.57 -8.36
C ILE A 24 2.26 0.84 -8.65
N ILE A 25 1.72 0.10 -7.67
CA ILE A 25 0.45 -0.63 -7.81
C ILE A 25 -0.69 0.33 -8.16
N ASN A 26 -0.83 1.45 -7.44
CA ASN A 26 -1.88 2.44 -7.72
C ASN A 26 -1.76 3.03 -9.13
N THR A 27 -0.52 3.24 -9.60
CA THR A 27 -0.26 3.71 -10.96
C THR A 27 -0.72 2.68 -11.99
N GLU A 28 -0.33 1.42 -11.82
CA GLU A 28 -0.71 0.35 -12.74
C GLU A 28 -2.22 0.08 -12.75
N VAL A 29 -2.87 0.12 -11.59
CA VAL A 29 -4.33 0.00 -11.48
C VAL A 29 -5.02 1.15 -12.21
N SER A 30 -4.53 2.38 -12.04
CA SER A 30 -5.03 3.55 -12.76
C SER A 30 -4.82 3.44 -14.28
N ASN A 31 -3.68 2.91 -14.72
CA ASN A 31 -3.39 2.65 -16.13
C ASN A 31 -4.37 1.63 -16.71
N MET A 32 -4.59 0.52 -16.00
CA MET A 32 -5.53 -0.52 -16.42
C MET A 32 -6.96 0.02 -16.51
N MET A 33 -7.41 0.83 -15.55
CA MET A 33 -8.73 1.48 -15.60
C MET A 33 -8.94 2.33 -16.85
N ARG A 34 -7.90 3.06 -17.29
CA ARG A 34 -7.96 3.83 -18.54
C ARG A 34 -8.07 2.92 -19.76
N HIS A 35 -7.31 1.83 -19.81
CA HIS A 35 -7.41 0.85 -20.90
C HIS A 35 -8.78 0.19 -20.97
N LEU A 36 -9.35 -0.24 -19.83
CA LEU A 36 -10.67 -0.83 -19.77
C LEU A 36 -11.75 0.17 -20.21
N THR A 37 -11.70 1.41 -19.74
CA THR A 37 -12.67 2.45 -20.13
C THR A 37 -12.57 2.76 -21.64
N ALA A 38 -11.36 2.82 -22.20
CA ALA A 38 -11.17 3.01 -23.63
C ALA A 38 -11.76 1.83 -24.44
N LEU A 39 -11.51 0.59 -24.01
CA LEU A 39 -12.08 -0.60 -24.65
C LEU A 39 -13.62 -0.59 -24.59
N GLN A 40 -14.20 -0.23 -23.44
CA GLN A 40 -15.66 -0.14 -23.27
C GLN A 40 -16.30 0.84 -24.26
N SER A 41 -15.63 1.97 -24.52
CA SER A 41 -16.09 2.98 -25.48
C SER A 41 -16.11 2.48 -26.94
N SER A 42 -15.31 1.46 -27.26
CA SER A 42 -15.26 0.85 -28.58
C SER A 42 -16.39 -0.18 -28.82
N TRP A 43 -16.96 -0.74 -27.74
CA TRP A 43 -18.02 -1.75 -27.82
C TRP A 43 -19.40 -1.11 -27.86
N ARG A 44 -20.32 -1.67 -28.66
CA ARG A 44 -21.71 -1.21 -28.80
C ARG A 44 -22.69 -2.34 -28.44
N GLY A 45 -23.91 -1.95 -28.07
CA GLY A 45 -24.98 -2.90 -27.74
C GLY A 45 -24.75 -3.64 -26.42
N GLY A 46 -25.37 -4.81 -26.26
CA GLY A 46 -25.37 -5.57 -25.00
C GLY A 46 -23.97 -5.94 -24.46
N ALA A 47 -22.96 -6.07 -25.33
CA ALA A 47 -21.58 -6.30 -24.92
C ALA A 47 -21.00 -5.12 -24.13
N SER A 48 -21.35 -3.88 -24.49
CA SER A 48 -20.91 -2.68 -23.76
C SER A 48 -21.51 -2.64 -22.36
N THR A 49 -22.79 -3.01 -22.22
CA THR A 49 -23.46 -3.10 -20.91
C THR A 49 -22.82 -4.14 -20.00
N ALA A 50 -22.60 -5.36 -20.52
CA ALA A 50 -21.99 -6.44 -19.75
C ALA A 50 -20.55 -6.08 -19.31
N PHE A 51 -19.78 -5.44 -20.19
CA PHE A 51 -18.44 -4.99 -19.86
C PHE A 51 -18.42 -3.82 -18.87
N GLY A 52 -19.41 -2.93 -18.94
CA GLY A 52 -19.61 -1.88 -17.95
C GLY A 52 -19.79 -2.43 -16.53
N ALA A 53 -20.53 -3.54 -16.36
CA ALA A 53 -20.66 -4.22 -15.07
C ALA A 53 -19.31 -4.74 -14.54
N LEU A 54 -18.52 -5.37 -15.42
CA LEU A 54 -17.17 -5.83 -15.06
C LEU A 54 -16.26 -4.67 -14.61
N ILE A 55 -16.35 -3.50 -15.26
CA ILE A 55 -15.60 -2.31 -14.86
C ILE A 55 -16.01 -1.83 -13.46
N VAL A 56 -17.30 -1.90 -13.11
CA VAL A 56 -17.79 -1.51 -11.78
C VAL A 56 -17.27 -2.46 -10.71
N GLU A 57 -17.34 -3.77 -10.94
CA GLU A 57 -16.78 -4.78 -10.02
C GLU A 57 -15.28 -4.58 -9.81
N TRP A 58 -14.55 -4.30 -10.89
CA TRP A 58 -13.14 -4.01 -10.82
C TRP A 58 -12.83 -2.72 -10.04
N ARG A 59 -13.61 -1.63 -10.20
CA ARG A 59 -13.45 -0.41 -9.40
C ARG A 59 -13.59 -0.67 -7.90
N ALA A 60 -14.52 -1.53 -7.49
CA ALA A 60 -14.65 -1.92 -6.09
C ALA A 60 -13.39 -2.68 -5.60
N THR A 61 -12.86 -3.57 -6.43
CA THR A 61 -11.61 -4.29 -6.13
C THR A 61 -10.42 -3.34 -6.00
N GLN A 62 -10.29 -2.35 -6.90
CA GLN A 62 -9.27 -1.30 -6.80
C GLN A 62 -9.32 -0.61 -5.44
N GLN A 63 -10.51 -0.15 -5.03
CA GLN A 63 -10.67 0.60 -3.77
C GLN A 63 -10.21 -0.24 -2.58
N GLN A 64 -10.48 -1.54 -2.61
CA GLN A 64 -10.01 -2.45 -1.57
C GLN A 64 -8.49 -2.60 -1.57
N VAL A 65 -7.85 -2.65 -2.74
CA VAL A 65 -6.38 -2.71 -2.86
C VAL A 65 -5.75 -1.44 -2.31
N GLU A 66 -6.27 -0.26 -2.67
CA GLU A 66 -5.81 1.04 -2.17
C GLU A 66 -5.91 1.12 -0.65
N ALA A 67 -7.07 0.75 -0.08
CA ALA A 67 -7.29 0.75 1.36
C ALA A 67 -6.33 -0.20 2.09
N ASN A 68 -6.10 -1.40 1.55
CA ASN A 68 -5.18 -2.37 2.14
C ASN A 68 -3.72 -1.86 2.12
N LEU A 69 -3.29 -1.25 1.02
CA LEU A 69 -1.95 -0.69 0.90
C LEU A 69 -1.72 0.51 1.83
N GLU A 70 -2.74 1.34 2.02
CA GLU A 70 -2.73 2.42 3.01
C GLU A 70 -2.60 1.87 4.43
N GLN A 71 -3.40 0.86 4.79
CA GLN A 71 -3.33 0.21 6.11
C GLN A 71 -1.95 -0.40 6.38
N ILE A 72 -1.36 -1.08 5.40
CA ILE A 72 -0.01 -1.64 5.51
C ILE A 72 1.02 -0.51 5.75
N SER A 73 0.92 0.57 4.98
CA SER A 73 1.83 1.71 5.10
C SER A 73 1.76 2.34 6.49
N LEU A 74 0.55 2.56 7.01
CA LEU A 74 0.32 3.10 8.35
C LEU A 74 0.84 2.17 9.44
N ALA A 75 0.65 0.85 9.31
CA ALA A 75 1.13 -0.12 10.28
C ALA A 75 2.68 -0.17 10.33
N LEU A 76 3.34 -0.07 9.19
CA LEU A 76 4.80 -0.02 9.11
C LEU A 76 5.36 1.28 9.71
N ASP A 77 4.71 2.42 9.47
CA ASP A 77 5.10 3.71 10.06
C ASP A 77 4.91 3.73 11.58
N ALA A 78 3.79 3.20 12.08
CA ALA A 78 3.55 3.07 13.50
C ALA A 78 4.60 2.15 14.16
N SER A 79 4.93 1.03 13.50
CA SER A 79 5.95 0.09 13.99
C SER A 79 7.33 0.75 14.06
N ALA A 80 7.75 1.47 13.02
CA ALA A 80 9.04 2.16 12.99
C ALA A 80 9.18 3.17 14.14
N ARG A 81 8.16 4.01 14.37
CA ARG A 81 8.14 4.99 15.48
C ARG A 81 8.21 4.32 16.85
N GLN A 82 7.48 3.23 17.04
CA GLN A 82 7.46 2.49 18.30
C GLN A 82 8.87 1.93 18.64
N TYR A 83 9.63 1.48 17.64
CA TYR A 83 11.00 1.03 17.84
C TYR A 83 11.95 2.18 18.19
N GLU A 84 11.87 3.31 17.48
CA GLU A 84 12.67 4.51 17.77
C GLU A 84 12.44 5.02 19.21
N ASP A 85 11.18 5.12 19.64
CA ASP A 85 10.83 5.56 20.98
C ASP A 85 11.35 4.60 22.06
N THR A 86 11.29 3.29 21.79
CA THR A 86 11.78 2.26 22.71
C THR A 86 13.29 2.37 22.90
N GLU A 87 14.04 2.57 21.81
CA GLU A 87 15.49 2.72 21.84
C GLU A 87 15.93 4.03 22.52
N PHE A 88 15.24 5.14 22.24
CA PHE A 88 15.50 6.42 22.89
C PHE A 88 15.33 6.32 24.41
N ASN A 89 14.24 5.68 24.86
CA ASN A 89 13.97 5.47 26.28
C ASN A 89 15.00 4.53 26.94
N ALA A 90 15.42 3.46 26.26
CA ALA A 90 16.45 2.56 26.76
C ALA A 90 17.79 3.31 26.93
N THR A 91 18.22 4.07 25.93
CA THR A 91 19.46 4.87 25.99
C THR A 91 19.43 5.89 27.15
N ARG A 92 18.28 6.52 27.39
CA ARG A 92 18.11 7.45 28.52
C ARG A 92 18.18 6.77 29.89
N MET A 93 17.77 5.50 29.99
CA MET A 93 17.81 4.73 31.23
C MET A 93 19.24 4.37 31.63
N PHE A 94 20.13 4.16 30.65
CA PHE A 94 21.54 3.80 30.87
C PHE A 94 22.54 4.96 30.77
N SER A 95 22.08 6.18 30.44
CA SER A 95 22.90 7.41 30.44
C SER A 95 22.80 8.21 31.74
N ARG A 96 22.36 7.57 32.82
CA ARG A 96 22.52 8.02 34.20
C ARG A 96 23.69 7.30 34.85
#